data_AF-A0A9D5VTB0-F1
#
_entry.id   AF-A0A9D5VTB0-F1
#
_cell.length_a   1.000
_cell.length_b   1.000
_cell.length_c   1.000
_cell.angle_alpha   90.00
_cell.angle_beta   90.00
_cell.angle_gamma   90.00
#
_symmetry.space_group_name_H-M   'P 1'
#
loop_
_entity.id
_entity.type
_entity.pdbx_description
1 polymer ?
#
loop_
_entity_poly.entity_id
_entity_poly.type
_entity_poly.pdbx_seq_one_letter_code
_entity_poly.pdbx_strand_id
1 'polypeptide(L)'
;MYKPSFNNIENQSTKLNPFGKATYKCPICENPTVHISIKNSFYLESDPDVDLYPRKLTWLKKGFEDYYPRNYYMCYCSMCSFTSGYHLFEEPIKDCTITSYKFKKTMKNLLSEPRIKMVAGYLSDNFDGRSNDFSQAFKIHYLALFELLQIEEIVKNDSLNLGRYLLRLAWLFRDIAKNDILKNNFLPKVKSITQWLKKYWPDVPEDEDICLKKALEYYKNALEHSTAITTEHNLIMAILLIARLLMKNGQIPEAKWYISQSREIISKLEKSINISKESIEKTSEILSDIKRMTMSVDDVRNIFENYWALYEKKQLEKGRNILKIYKNKPPEKIREILLANKIEHNLVYTLVPAQVHKKGGIFSFFS
;
A
#
# COMPACT_ATOMS: atom_id res chain seq x y z
N MET A 1 -3.72 33.00 -6.15
CA MET A 1 -3.71 31.60 -6.61
C MET A 1 -4.80 31.44 -7.64
N TYR A 2 -4.43 31.22 -8.91
CA TYR A 2 -5.36 31.13 -10.04
C TYR A 2 -6.04 29.75 -10.00
N LYS A 3 -7.35 29.69 -9.75
CA LYS A 3 -8.16 28.50 -10.01
C LYS A 3 -8.73 28.66 -11.42
N PRO A 4 -8.20 27.98 -12.45
CA PRO A 4 -8.88 27.96 -13.75
C PRO A 4 -10.27 27.35 -13.53
N SER A 5 -11.31 28.09 -13.89
CA SER A 5 -12.68 27.58 -13.85
C SER A 5 -12.80 26.43 -14.86
N PHE A 6 -13.52 25.37 -14.49
CA PHE A 6 -13.68 24.17 -15.32
C PHE A 6 -14.26 24.45 -16.72
N ASN A 7 -14.98 25.56 -16.89
CA ASN A 7 -15.51 26.00 -18.18
C ASN A 7 -14.43 26.58 -19.12
N ASN A 8 -13.21 26.81 -18.62
CA ASN A 8 -12.07 27.33 -19.39
C ASN A 8 -10.88 26.35 -19.47
N ILE A 9 -11.05 25.08 -19.08
CA ILE A 9 -10.02 24.02 -19.27
C ILE A 9 -10.19 23.37 -20.65
N GLU A 10 -10.57 24.14 -21.65
CA GLU A 10 -10.12 23.84 -23.00
C GLU A 10 -8.76 24.50 -23.14
N ASN A 11 -7.71 23.68 -23.10
CA ASN A 11 -6.40 24.18 -23.50
C ASN A 11 -6.57 24.65 -24.96
N GLN A 12 -6.63 25.97 -25.17
CA GLN A 12 -6.99 26.58 -26.46
C GLN A 12 -6.06 26.11 -27.59
N SER A 13 -4.90 25.56 -27.23
CA SER A 13 -3.92 24.98 -28.15
C SER A 13 -4.22 23.54 -28.60
N THR A 14 -5.05 22.75 -27.90
CA THR A 14 -5.22 21.31 -28.23
C THR A 14 -6.67 20.80 -28.35
N LYS A 15 -7.72 21.52 -27.94
CA LYS A 15 -9.13 21.01 -27.92
C LYS A 15 -9.33 19.65 -27.21
N LEU A 16 -8.33 19.12 -26.50
CA LEU A 16 -8.39 17.81 -25.86
C LEU A 16 -8.84 17.96 -24.40
N ASN A 17 -9.77 17.12 -23.97
CA ASN A 17 -10.22 17.03 -22.58
C ASN A 17 -9.71 15.71 -21.93
N PRO A 18 -8.78 15.79 -20.95
CA PRO A 18 -8.18 14.62 -20.31
C PRO A 18 -9.15 13.96 -19.32
N PHE A 19 -10.26 14.62 -18.98
CA PHE A 19 -11.20 14.17 -17.97
C PHE A 19 -12.33 13.32 -18.56
N GLY A 20 -12.59 12.19 -17.91
CA GLY A 20 -13.82 11.41 -18.03
C GLY A 20 -14.82 11.83 -16.96
N LYS A 21 -16.11 11.68 -17.26
CA LYS A 21 -17.19 11.86 -16.30
C LYS A 21 -17.94 10.54 -16.20
N ALA A 22 -18.15 10.05 -14.98
CA ALA A 22 -19.01 8.92 -14.69
C ALA A 22 -20.05 9.35 -13.66
N THR A 23 -21.28 8.86 -13.81
CA THR A 23 -22.34 9.06 -12.82
C THR A 23 -22.58 7.75 -12.11
N TYR A 24 -22.43 7.75 -10.79
CA TYR A 24 -22.65 6.59 -9.93
C TYR A 24 -23.87 6.80 -9.05
N LYS A 25 -24.57 5.71 -8.70
CA LYS A 25 -25.61 5.78 -7.67
C LYS A 25 -24.96 5.66 -6.29
N CYS A 26 -25.13 6.66 -5.41
CA CYS A 26 -24.58 6.58 -4.05
C CYS A 26 -25.20 5.40 -3.28
N PRO A 27 -24.42 4.47 -2.71
CA PRO A 27 -24.96 3.29 -2.03
C PRO A 27 -25.70 3.65 -0.73
N ILE A 28 -25.46 4.85 -0.18
CA ILE A 28 -26.03 5.30 1.09
C ILE A 28 -27.33 6.06 0.88
N CYS A 29 -27.29 7.17 0.15
CA CYS A 29 -28.43 8.07 -0.04
C CYS A 29 -29.13 7.91 -1.40
N GLU A 30 -28.62 7.05 -2.28
CA GLU A 30 -29.16 6.77 -3.62
C GLU A 30 -29.16 7.93 -4.62
N ASN A 31 -28.69 9.11 -4.22
CA ASN A 31 -28.55 10.24 -5.13
C ASN A 31 -27.45 9.99 -6.18
N PRO A 32 -27.64 10.46 -7.42
CA PRO A 32 -26.61 10.39 -8.44
C PRO A 32 -25.41 11.24 -8.02
N THR A 33 -24.22 10.68 -8.19
CA THR A 33 -22.94 11.33 -7.88
C THR A 33 -22.08 11.36 -9.13
N VAL A 34 -21.66 12.55 -9.55
CA VAL A 34 -20.76 12.71 -10.71
C VAL A 34 -19.32 12.65 -10.22
N HIS A 35 -18.58 11.69 -10.74
CA HIS A 35 -17.15 11.56 -10.53
C HIS A 35 -16.39 12.01 -11.78
N ILE A 36 -15.31 12.75 -11.55
CA ILE A 36 -14.36 13.14 -12.60
C ILE A 36 -13.08 12.35 -12.39
N SER A 37 -12.64 11.65 -13.44
CA SER A 37 -11.39 10.91 -13.47
C SER A 37 -10.53 11.35 -14.64
N ILE A 38 -9.22 11.14 -14.56
CA ILE A 38 -8.33 11.34 -15.72
C ILE A 38 -8.38 10.07 -16.56
N LYS A 39 -8.60 10.21 -17.87
CA LYS A 39 -8.64 9.09 -18.81
C LYS A 39 -7.28 8.41 -18.89
N ASN A 40 -7.25 7.10 -18.72
CA ASN A 40 -6.01 6.30 -18.83
C ASN A 40 -5.31 6.43 -20.20
N SER A 41 -6.00 6.86 -21.25
CA SER A 41 -5.40 7.13 -22.57
C SER A 41 -4.55 8.41 -22.63
N PHE A 42 -4.52 9.20 -21.56
CA PHE A 42 -3.75 10.45 -21.50
C PHE A 42 -2.43 10.31 -20.73
N TYR A 43 -2.25 9.26 -19.94
CA TYR A 43 -1.05 9.08 -19.15
C TYR A 43 -0.66 7.61 -19.02
N LEU A 44 0.63 7.37 -18.81
CA LEU A 44 1.20 6.07 -18.50
C LEU A 44 1.93 6.16 -17.16
N GLU A 45 1.48 5.36 -16.20
CA GLU A 45 2.21 5.07 -14.97
C GLU A 45 3.14 3.88 -15.21
N SER A 46 4.44 4.05 -14.92
CA SER A 46 5.46 3.02 -15.11
C SER A 46 6.53 3.07 -14.02
N ASP A 47 7.44 2.09 -14.04
CA ASP A 47 8.49 1.91 -13.03
C ASP A 47 7.90 1.81 -11.60
N PRO A 48 7.11 0.77 -11.29
CA PRO A 48 6.58 0.59 -9.95
C PRO A 48 7.72 0.48 -8.93
N ASP A 49 7.60 1.20 -7.82
CA ASP A 49 8.38 0.98 -6.61
C ASP A 49 7.93 -0.34 -5.96
N VAL A 50 8.61 -0.74 -4.88
CA VAL A 50 8.35 -1.98 -4.17
C VAL A 50 6.89 -2.10 -3.76
N ASP A 51 6.34 -1.04 -3.18
CA ASP A 51 4.95 -0.95 -2.72
C ASP A 51 3.96 -0.63 -3.85
N LEU A 52 4.35 -0.83 -5.12
CA LEU A 52 3.55 -0.58 -6.32
C LEU A 52 3.28 0.90 -6.64
N TYR A 53 3.90 1.83 -5.92
CA TYR A 53 3.84 3.24 -6.29
C TYR A 53 4.52 3.49 -7.64
N PRO A 54 3.85 4.12 -8.62
CA PRO A 54 4.46 4.40 -9.91
C PRO A 54 5.48 5.54 -9.79
N ARG A 55 6.76 5.24 -9.99
CA ARG A 55 7.83 6.25 -9.90
C ARG A 55 7.85 7.20 -11.09
N LYS A 56 7.36 6.76 -12.24
CA LYS A 56 7.30 7.55 -13.47
C LYS A 56 5.86 7.75 -13.92
N LEU A 57 5.48 9.00 -14.10
CA LEU A 57 4.25 9.42 -14.76
C LEU A 57 4.63 10.07 -16.10
N THR A 58 4.15 9.51 -17.21
CA THR A 58 4.38 10.06 -18.55
C THR A 58 3.06 10.50 -19.15
N TRP A 59 2.91 11.79 -19.43
CA TRP A 59 1.76 12.31 -20.15
C TRP A 59 1.90 12.02 -21.65
N LEU A 60 0.90 11.37 -22.23
CA LEU A 60 0.86 10.99 -23.66
C LEU A 60 0.41 12.16 -24.55
N LYS A 61 -0.13 13.21 -23.93
CA LYS A 61 -0.57 14.47 -24.55
C LYS A 61 0.01 15.63 -23.75
N LYS A 62 0.54 16.65 -24.43
CA LYS A 62 1.15 17.83 -23.80
C LYS A 62 0.09 18.74 -23.15
N GLY A 63 0.49 19.49 -22.13
CA GLY A 63 -0.33 20.52 -21.48
C GLY A 63 -1.21 20.00 -20.35
N PHE A 64 -0.90 18.83 -19.80
CA PHE A 64 -1.61 18.20 -18.69
C PHE A 64 -0.67 17.82 -17.53
N GLU A 65 0.60 18.26 -17.59
CA GLU A 65 1.66 17.91 -16.67
C GLU A 65 1.39 18.37 -15.22
N ASP A 66 0.53 19.39 -15.05
CA ASP A 66 0.12 19.93 -13.75
C ASP A 66 -0.96 19.09 -13.04
N TYR A 67 -1.52 18.08 -13.72
CA TYR A 67 -2.52 17.18 -13.14
C TYR A 67 -1.86 15.93 -12.55
N TYR A 68 -2.45 15.43 -11.46
CA TYR A 68 -1.98 14.24 -10.76
C TYR A 68 -3.10 13.20 -10.75
N PRO A 69 -3.01 12.10 -11.54
CA PRO A 69 -4.05 11.07 -11.62
C PRO A 69 -4.51 10.55 -10.25
N ARG A 70 -3.59 10.41 -9.30
CA ARG A 70 -3.86 9.93 -7.94
C ARG A 70 -4.80 10.84 -7.14
N ASN A 71 -4.86 12.13 -7.46
CA ASN A 71 -5.80 13.03 -6.79
C ASN A 71 -7.26 12.68 -7.17
N TYR A 72 -7.50 11.98 -8.27
CA TYR A 72 -8.84 11.66 -8.77
C TYR A 72 -9.26 10.22 -8.44
N TYR A 73 -8.63 9.57 -7.44
CA TYR A 73 -8.93 8.18 -7.08
C TYR A 73 -10.24 8.00 -6.28
N MET A 74 -10.63 9.00 -5.49
CA MET A 74 -11.81 8.90 -4.62
C MET A 74 -13.04 9.51 -5.28
N CYS A 75 -14.18 8.85 -5.11
CA CYS A 75 -15.50 9.35 -5.44
C CYS A 75 -16.22 9.78 -4.15
N TYR A 76 -16.92 10.91 -4.20
CA TYR A 76 -17.52 11.59 -3.06
C TYR A 76 -18.96 11.97 -3.37
N CYS A 77 -19.90 11.60 -2.50
CA CYS A 77 -21.30 11.99 -2.64
C CYS A 77 -21.55 13.38 -2.03
N SER A 78 -21.95 14.36 -2.85
CA SER A 78 -22.28 15.72 -2.36
C SER A 78 -23.49 15.78 -1.43
N MET A 79 -24.36 14.78 -1.44
CA MET A 79 -25.61 14.78 -0.67
C MET A 79 -25.46 14.24 0.75
N CYS A 80 -24.60 13.23 0.95
CA CYS A 80 -24.42 12.61 2.27
C CYS A 80 -22.95 12.47 2.69
N SER A 81 -22.02 13.04 1.93
CA SER A 81 -20.57 13.01 2.14
C SER A 81 -19.88 11.64 2.11
N PHE A 82 -20.61 10.56 1.83
CA PHE A 82 -20.03 9.23 1.69
C PHE A 82 -18.91 9.22 0.66
N THR A 83 -17.75 8.64 1.04
CA THR A 83 -16.56 8.63 0.21
C THR A 83 -15.97 7.23 0.06
N SER A 84 -15.62 6.83 -1.16
CA SER A 84 -14.98 5.53 -1.46
C SER A 84 -14.12 5.65 -2.72
N GLY A 85 -13.23 4.69 -2.99
CA GLY A 85 -12.52 4.63 -4.26
C GLY A 85 -13.50 4.46 -5.43
N TYR A 86 -13.28 5.12 -6.56
CA TYR A 86 -14.28 5.17 -7.65
C TYR A 86 -14.71 3.78 -8.15
N HIS A 87 -13.76 2.84 -8.26
CA HIS A 87 -13.98 1.45 -8.66
C HIS A 87 -14.83 0.62 -7.66
N LEU A 88 -14.99 1.09 -6.42
CA LEU A 88 -15.78 0.45 -5.36
C LEU A 88 -16.94 1.34 -4.91
N PHE A 89 -17.22 2.45 -5.60
CA PHE A 89 -18.16 3.43 -5.04
C PHE A 89 -19.60 2.91 -4.98
N GLU A 90 -20.05 2.19 -6.00
CA GLU A 90 -21.40 1.60 -6.03
C GLU A 90 -21.51 0.33 -5.17
N GLU A 91 -20.41 -0.41 -5.04
CA GLU A 91 -20.32 -1.65 -4.26
C GLU A 91 -19.15 -1.58 -3.25
N PRO A 92 -19.21 -0.68 -2.24
CA PRO A 92 -18.08 -0.42 -1.33
C PRO A 92 -17.70 -1.60 -0.45
N ILE A 93 -18.58 -2.60 -0.40
CA ILE A 93 -18.50 -3.80 0.41
C ILE A 93 -18.62 -5.07 -0.43
N LYS A 94 -18.34 -5.00 -1.75
CA LYS A 94 -18.39 -6.15 -2.67
C LYS A 94 -17.64 -7.37 -2.12
N ASP A 95 -16.53 -7.09 -1.44
CA ASP A 95 -15.61 -8.07 -0.90
C ASP A 95 -15.66 -8.08 0.65
N CYS A 96 -16.84 -7.94 1.26
CA CYS A 96 -16.99 -7.90 2.72
C CYS A 96 -18.05 -8.87 3.23
N THR A 97 -17.97 -9.27 4.51
CA THR A 97 -18.99 -10.10 5.18
C THR A 97 -20.28 -9.31 5.45
N ILE A 98 -20.14 -8.00 5.63
CA ILE A 98 -21.29 -7.13 5.92
C ILE A 98 -22.21 -7.06 4.71
N THR A 99 -23.51 -7.25 4.91
CA THR A 99 -24.49 -7.13 3.81
C THR A 99 -24.71 -5.67 3.39
N SER A 100 -25.06 -5.41 2.13
CA SER A 100 -25.33 -4.05 1.63
C SER A 100 -26.40 -3.32 2.44
N TYR A 101 -27.42 -4.04 2.90
CA TYR A 101 -28.45 -3.48 3.78
C TYR A 101 -27.87 -3.04 5.13
N LYS A 102 -27.11 -3.92 5.80
CA LYS A 102 -26.49 -3.62 7.11
C LYS A 102 -25.48 -2.49 6.99
N PHE A 103 -24.64 -2.50 5.96
CA PHE A 103 -23.68 -1.43 5.67
C PHE A 103 -24.39 -0.09 5.48
N LYS A 104 -25.39 -0.03 4.58
CA LYS A 104 -26.17 1.17 4.32
C LYS A 104 -26.85 1.72 5.56
N LYS A 105 -27.47 0.85 6.37
CA LYS A 105 -28.12 1.23 7.63
C LYS A 105 -27.11 1.80 8.63
N THR A 106 -25.97 1.12 8.79
CA THR A 106 -24.88 1.55 9.69
C THR A 106 -24.34 2.90 9.27
N MET A 107 -24.02 3.08 7.99
CA MET A 107 -23.53 4.34 7.44
C MET A 107 -24.54 5.48 7.57
N LYS A 108 -25.84 5.24 7.32
CA LYS A 108 -26.87 6.28 7.53
C LYS A 108 -26.91 6.75 8.98
N ASN A 109 -26.89 5.82 9.94
CA ASN A 109 -26.85 6.16 11.36
C ASN A 109 -25.58 6.94 11.70
N LEU A 110 -24.43 6.45 11.26
CA LEU A 110 -23.13 7.09 11.50
C LEU A 110 -23.08 8.52 10.96
N LEU A 111 -23.49 8.72 9.70
CA LEU A 111 -23.52 10.05 9.06
C LEU A 111 -24.55 10.99 9.69
N SER A 112 -25.44 10.49 10.54
CA SER A 112 -26.37 11.30 11.32
C SER A 112 -25.72 11.90 12.57
N GLU A 113 -24.67 11.27 13.10
CA GLU A 113 -24.05 11.62 14.37
C GLU A 113 -23.37 13.00 14.33
N PRO A 114 -23.57 13.86 15.35
CA PRO A 114 -23.03 15.22 15.33
C PRO A 114 -21.51 15.30 15.13
N ARG A 115 -20.75 14.41 15.79
CA ARG A 115 -19.29 14.34 15.66
C ARG A 115 -18.88 13.97 14.23
N ILE A 116 -19.53 12.96 13.65
CA ILE A 116 -19.23 12.51 12.29
C ILE A 116 -19.58 13.61 11.28
N LYS A 117 -20.75 14.25 11.41
CA LYS A 117 -21.13 15.39 10.57
C LYS A 117 -20.12 16.54 10.64
N MET A 118 -19.59 16.83 11.82
CA MET A 118 -18.57 17.88 11.97
C MET A 118 -17.27 17.53 11.23
N VAL A 119 -16.77 16.30 11.38
CA VAL A 119 -15.57 15.83 10.67
C VAL A 119 -15.82 15.77 9.16
N ALA A 120 -16.94 15.19 8.75
CA ALA A 120 -17.35 15.10 7.35
C ALA A 120 -17.50 16.48 6.72
N GLY A 121 -18.12 17.44 7.40
CA GLY A 121 -18.26 18.82 6.93
C GLY A 121 -16.91 19.53 6.75
N TYR A 122 -15.97 19.34 7.68
CA TYR A 122 -14.62 19.91 7.55
C TYR A 122 -13.83 19.30 6.37
N LEU A 123 -13.93 17.98 6.19
CA LEU A 123 -13.23 17.26 5.14
C LEU A 123 -13.91 17.39 3.76
N SER A 124 -15.21 17.65 3.70
CA SER A 124 -15.90 17.91 2.44
C SER A 124 -15.96 19.40 2.06
N ASP A 125 -15.53 20.29 2.96
CA ASP A 125 -15.57 21.72 2.72
C ASP A 125 -14.80 22.11 1.44
N ASN A 126 -15.51 22.87 0.59
CA ASN A 126 -15.09 23.34 -0.73
C ASN A 126 -14.77 22.23 -1.75
N PHE A 127 -15.25 21.00 -1.54
CA PHE A 127 -15.12 19.93 -2.53
C PHE A 127 -16.20 20.06 -3.61
N ASP A 128 -15.79 20.42 -4.83
CA ASP A 128 -16.69 20.55 -5.98
C ASP A 128 -16.70 19.33 -6.92
N GLY A 129 -15.89 18.32 -6.62
CA GLY A 129 -15.71 17.11 -7.43
C GLY A 129 -15.03 17.33 -8.78
N ARG A 130 -14.64 18.57 -9.10
CA ARG A 130 -14.06 18.94 -10.39
C ARG A 130 -12.57 19.18 -10.26
N SER A 131 -12.16 20.01 -9.31
CA SER A 131 -10.74 20.31 -9.09
C SER A 131 -10.23 19.57 -7.86
N ASN A 132 -9.27 18.68 -8.05
CA ASN A 132 -8.67 17.95 -6.94
C ASN A 132 -7.18 18.28 -6.82
N ASP A 133 -6.89 19.36 -6.07
CA ASP A 133 -5.54 19.63 -5.61
C ASP A 133 -5.14 18.62 -4.51
N PHE A 134 -3.87 18.64 -4.11
CA PHE A 134 -3.41 17.71 -3.07
C PHE A 134 -4.17 17.90 -1.75
N SER A 135 -4.51 19.14 -1.36
CA SER A 135 -5.23 19.38 -0.11
C SER A 135 -6.60 18.69 -0.11
N GLN A 136 -7.33 18.78 -1.23
CA GLN A 136 -8.62 18.11 -1.39
C GLN A 136 -8.46 16.59 -1.47
N ALA A 137 -7.42 16.10 -2.16
CA ALA A 137 -7.14 14.67 -2.23
C ALA A 137 -6.88 14.08 -0.84
N PHE A 138 -6.10 14.77 0.00
CA PHE A 138 -5.91 14.38 1.39
C PHE A 138 -7.22 14.38 2.18
N LYS A 139 -8.01 15.45 2.09
CA LYS A 139 -9.28 15.55 2.83
C LYS A 139 -10.23 14.39 2.51
N ILE A 140 -10.44 14.05 1.25
CA ILE A 140 -11.35 12.97 0.85
C ILE A 140 -10.79 11.57 1.17
N HIS A 141 -9.47 11.37 1.11
CA HIS A 141 -8.87 10.12 1.58
C HIS A 141 -9.04 9.95 3.10
N TYR A 142 -8.83 11.03 3.88
CA TYR A 142 -9.11 11.02 5.31
C TYR A 142 -10.59 10.79 5.61
N LEU A 143 -11.50 11.35 4.81
CA LEU A 143 -12.94 11.16 5.01
C LEU A 143 -13.33 9.69 4.84
N ALA A 144 -12.90 9.07 3.74
CA ALA A 144 -13.18 7.65 3.50
C ALA A 144 -12.58 6.74 4.58
N LEU A 145 -11.34 7.01 5.01
CA LEU A 145 -10.71 6.26 6.11
C LEU A 145 -11.49 6.46 7.41
N PHE A 146 -11.80 7.71 7.75
CA PHE A 146 -12.50 8.04 8.98
C PHE A 146 -13.87 7.35 9.05
N GLU A 147 -14.65 7.37 7.96
CA GLU A 147 -15.94 6.70 7.83
C GLU A 147 -15.83 5.18 8.04
N LEU A 148 -14.91 4.52 7.31
CA LEU A 148 -14.75 3.05 7.41
C LEU A 148 -14.25 2.61 8.80
N LEU A 149 -13.41 3.40 9.45
CA LEU A 149 -12.90 3.11 10.79
C LEU A 149 -13.98 3.14 11.88
N GLN A 150 -15.15 3.72 11.61
CA GLN A 150 -16.27 3.68 12.56
C GLN A 150 -17.11 2.41 12.44
N ILE A 151 -16.86 1.55 11.45
CA ILE A 151 -17.59 0.29 11.26
C ILE A 151 -16.73 -0.86 11.78
N GLU A 152 -17.04 -1.32 12.99
CA GLU A 152 -16.30 -2.36 13.69
C GLU A 152 -16.11 -3.64 12.84
N GLU A 153 -17.14 -4.07 12.13
CA GLU A 153 -17.09 -5.26 11.26
C GLU A 153 -16.06 -5.11 10.13
N ILE A 154 -15.96 -3.92 9.53
CA ILE A 154 -14.95 -3.63 8.49
C ILE A 154 -13.55 -3.62 9.09
N VAL A 155 -13.39 -3.03 10.27
CA VAL A 155 -12.08 -2.97 10.95
C VAL A 155 -11.59 -4.36 11.34
N LYS A 156 -12.48 -5.24 11.81
CA LYS A 156 -12.11 -6.57 12.30
C LYS A 156 -11.98 -7.62 11.21
N ASN A 157 -12.89 -7.61 10.24
CA ASN A 157 -13.05 -8.72 9.29
C ASN A 157 -12.69 -8.31 7.86
N ASP A 158 -12.95 -7.07 7.44
CA ASP A 158 -12.88 -6.67 6.03
C ASP A 158 -12.00 -5.44 5.76
N SER A 159 -10.81 -5.47 6.34
CA SER A 159 -9.92 -4.31 6.36
C SER A 159 -9.12 -4.08 5.07
N LEU A 160 -9.39 -4.83 3.98
CA LEU A 160 -8.72 -4.65 2.68
C LEU A 160 -8.81 -3.22 2.17
N ASN A 161 -9.99 -2.60 2.24
CA ASN A 161 -10.19 -1.24 1.75
C ASN A 161 -9.47 -0.21 2.64
N LEU A 162 -9.39 -0.44 3.95
CA LEU A 162 -8.57 0.38 4.85
C LEU A 162 -7.09 0.31 4.44
N GLY A 163 -6.57 -0.90 4.19
CA GLY A 163 -5.20 -1.11 3.68
C GLY A 163 -4.94 -0.38 2.37
N ARG A 164 -5.87 -0.51 1.40
CA ARG A 164 -5.81 0.18 0.09
C ARG A 164 -5.77 1.69 0.24
N TYR A 165 -6.66 2.27 1.04
CA TYR A 165 -6.77 3.72 1.21
C TYR A 165 -5.57 4.31 1.96
N LEU A 166 -5.03 3.59 2.96
CA LEU A 166 -3.80 4.00 3.65
C LEU A 166 -2.58 3.93 2.72
N LEU A 167 -2.47 2.90 1.89
CA LEU A 167 -1.40 2.81 0.90
C LEU A 167 -1.46 3.97 -0.09
N ARG A 168 -2.66 4.31 -0.59
CA ARG A 168 -2.83 5.47 -1.50
C ARG A 168 -2.55 6.80 -0.80
N LEU A 169 -2.92 6.94 0.46
CA LEU A 169 -2.58 8.12 1.27
C LEU A 169 -1.06 8.24 1.47
N ALA A 170 -0.35 7.12 1.71
CA ALA A 170 1.12 7.10 1.76
C ALA A 170 1.74 7.63 0.46
N TRP A 171 1.16 7.26 -0.69
CA TRP A 171 1.62 7.73 -1.99
C TRP A 171 1.41 9.23 -2.18
N LEU A 172 0.32 9.81 -1.66
CA LEU A 172 0.10 11.26 -1.67
C LEU A 172 1.14 12.01 -0.82
N PHE A 173 1.50 11.46 0.36
CA PHE A 173 2.59 12.02 1.17
C PHE A 173 3.92 11.99 0.41
N ARG A 174 4.20 10.88 -0.27
CA ARG A 174 5.40 10.69 -1.08
C ARG A 174 5.48 11.68 -2.25
N ASP A 175 4.37 11.92 -2.94
CA ASP A 175 4.26 12.90 -4.02
C ASP A 175 4.62 14.32 -3.53
N ILE A 176 4.05 14.73 -2.39
CA ILE A 176 4.38 16.02 -1.76
C ILE A 176 5.87 16.08 -1.38
N ALA A 177 6.41 15.02 -0.77
CA ALA A 177 7.78 15.00 -0.29
C ALA A 177 8.83 15.09 -1.41
N LYS A 178 8.54 14.52 -2.60
CA LYS A 178 9.45 14.46 -3.74
C LYS A 178 9.51 15.75 -4.58
N ASN A 179 8.53 16.64 -4.44
CA ASN A 179 8.41 17.84 -5.27
C ASN A 179 8.37 19.08 -4.38
N ASP A 180 9.40 19.93 -4.45
CA ASP A 180 9.53 21.11 -3.59
C ASP A 180 8.37 22.11 -3.76
N ILE A 181 7.81 22.25 -4.96
CA ILE A 181 6.64 23.11 -5.21
C ILE A 181 5.43 22.55 -4.45
N LEU A 182 5.18 21.24 -4.55
CA LEU A 182 4.09 20.59 -3.83
C LEU A 182 4.31 20.67 -2.31
N LYS A 183 5.54 20.38 -1.85
CA LYS A 183 5.94 20.46 -0.45
C LYS A 183 5.65 21.83 0.13
N ASN A 184 6.08 22.90 -0.52
CA ASN A 184 5.90 24.26 -0.03
C ASN A 184 4.42 24.70 -0.04
N ASN A 185 3.65 24.27 -1.05
CA ASN A 185 2.26 24.71 -1.22
C ASN A 185 1.23 23.90 -0.43
N PHE A 186 1.48 22.61 -0.21
CA PHE A 186 0.48 21.67 0.32
C PHE A 186 0.87 21.05 1.65
N LEU A 187 2.15 20.83 1.97
CA LEU A 187 2.52 20.23 3.27
C LEU A 187 2.02 21.04 4.48
N PRO A 188 2.07 22.39 4.49
CA PRO A 188 1.47 23.16 5.60
C PRO A 188 -0.03 22.91 5.74
N LYS A 189 -0.76 22.83 4.62
CA LYS A 189 -2.21 22.57 4.61
C LYS A 189 -2.54 21.18 5.12
N VAL A 190 -1.79 20.16 4.69
CA VAL A 190 -1.93 18.78 5.17
C VAL A 190 -1.67 18.70 6.67
N LYS A 191 -0.62 19.36 7.17
CA LYS A 191 -0.35 19.45 8.62
C LYS A 191 -1.48 20.12 9.40
N SER A 192 -2.07 21.20 8.87
CA SER A 192 -3.24 21.83 9.51
C SER A 192 -4.46 20.91 9.52
N ILE A 193 -4.68 20.14 8.45
CA ILE A 193 -5.75 19.12 8.38
C ILE A 193 -5.53 18.05 9.46
N THR A 194 -4.33 17.47 9.56
CA THR A 194 -4.05 16.41 10.55
C THR A 194 -4.11 16.93 11.98
N GLN A 195 -3.59 18.12 12.26
CA GLN A 195 -3.70 18.76 13.57
C GLN A 195 -5.14 19.01 13.99
N TRP A 196 -6.01 19.42 13.06
CA TRP A 196 -7.43 19.56 13.33
C TRP A 196 -8.08 18.19 13.60
N LEU A 197 -7.78 17.20 12.75
CA LEU A 197 -8.34 15.85 12.87
C LEU A 197 -7.94 15.15 14.15
N LYS A 198 -6.73 15.36 14.69
CA LYS A 198 -6.27 14.77 15.95
C LYS A 198 -7.21 14.96 17.14
N LYS A 199 -8.00 16.05 17.14
CA LYS A 199 -9.01 16.32 18.17
C LYS A 199 -10.16 15.30 18.16
N TYR A 200 -10.45 14.71 16.99
CA TYR A 200 -11.56 13.78 16.75
C TYR A 200 -11.08 12.40 16.29
N TRP A 201 -9.81 12.24 15.94
CA TRP A 201 -9.18 11.00 15.50
C TRP A 201 -7.71 11.03 15.97
N PRO A 202 -7.43 10.63 17.23
CA PRO A 202 -6.09 10.73 17.82
C PRO A 202 -5.01 10.02 17.01
N ASP A 203 -5.35 8.86 16.44
CA ASP A 203 -4.44 8.03 15.65
C ASP A 203 -4.48 8.33 14.14
N VAL A 204 -4.88 9.54 13.73
CA VAL A 204 -4.84 9.96 12.33
C VAL A 204 -3.42 9.83 11.77
N PRO A 205 -3.22 9.20 10.59
CA PRO A 205 -1.88 9.05 10.03
C PRO A 205 -1.37 10.40 9.49
N GLU A 206 -0.17 10.79 9.89
CA GLU A 206 0.40 12.13 9.64
C GLU A 206 1.53 12.16 8.62
N ASP A 207 2.03 10.98 8.23
CA ASP A 207 3.12 10.83 7.29
C ASP A 207 3.04 9.49 6.53
N GLU A 208 3.94 9.34 5.56
CA GLU A 208 4.06 8.14 4.73
C GLU A 208 4.32 6.87 5.56
N ASP A 209 5.23 6.92 6.52
CA ASP A 209 5.66 5.76 7.29
C ASP A 209 4.52 5.20 8.17
N ILE A 210 3.76 6.09 8.83
CA ILE A 210 2.58 5.71 9.62
C ILE A 210 1.52 5.11 8.69
N CYS A 211 1.28 5.70 7.52
CA CYS A 211 0.35 5.15 6.54
C CYS A 211 0.76 3.74 6.09
N LEU A 212 2.04 3.52 5.75
CA LEU A 212 2.54 2.22 5.29
C LEU A 212 2.46 1.14 6.38
N LYS A 213 2.77 1.48 7.64
CA LYS A 213 2.65 0.55 8.77
C LYS A 213 1.20 0.15 9.01
N LYS A 214 0.27 1.12 9.05
CA LYS A 214 -1.15 0.82 9.21
C LYS A 214 -1.72 0.05 8.01
N ALA A 215 -1.29 0.37 6.79
CA ALA A 215 -1.70 -0.38 5.61
C ALA A 215 -1.27 -1.85 5.72
N LEU A 216 -0.03 -2.11 6.15
CA LEU A 216 0.49 -3.45 6.39
C LEU A 216 -0.32 -4.19 7.47
N GLU A 217 -0.64 -3.53 8.59
CA GLU A 217 -1.48 -4.09 9.66
C GLU A 217 -2.85 -4.53 9.13
N TYR A 218 -3.53 -3.68 8.36
CA TYR A 218 -4.83 -4.02 7.78
C TYR A 218 -4.74 -5.09 6.69
N TYR A 219 -3.70 -5.11 5.86
CA TYR A 219 -3.54 -6.20 4.90
C TYR A 219 -3.29 -7.54 5.59
N LYS A 220 -2.52 -7.57 6.68
CA LYS A 220 -2.33 -8.78 7.50
C LYS A 220 -3.64 -9.22 8.16
N ASN A 221 -4.38 -8.29 8.76
CA ASN A 221 -5.68 -8.60 9.34
C ASN A 221 -6.65 -9.16 8.27
N ALA A 222 -6.71 -8.53 7.10
CA ALA A 222 -7.53 -9.01 5.99
C ALA A 222 -7.10 -10.38 5.46
N LEU A 223 -5.80 -10.68 5.42
CA LEU A 223 -5.29 -12.00 5.04
C LEU A 223 -5.83 -13.11 5.95
N GLU A 224 -6.00 -12.81 7.24
CA GLU A 224 -6.45 -13.76 8.25
C GLU A 224 -7.98 -13.86 8.35
N HIS A 225 -8.70 -12.75 8.13
CA HIS A 225 -10.12 -12.66 8.49
C HIS A 225 -11.07 -12.35 7.32
N SER A 226 -10.58 -11.83 6.20
CA SER A 226 -11.47 -11.32 5.15
C SER A 226 -11.99 -12.42 4.25
N THR A 227 -13.31 -12.42 4.06
CA THR A 227 -13.97 -13.32 3.10
C THR A 227 -13.79 -12.88 1.65
N ALA A 228 -13.19 -11.70 1.41
CA ALA A 228 -12.80 -11.22 0.08
C ALA A 228 -11.81 -12.14 -0.64
N ILE A 229 -10.94 -12.77 0.12
CA ILE A 229 -9.80 -13.53 -0.38
C ILE A 229 -10.27 -14.96 -0.63
N THR A 230 -11.11 -15.13 -1.64
CA THR A 230 -11.80 -16.38 -1.94
C THR A 230 -11.01 -17.33 -2.83
N THR A 231 -10.05 -16.81 -3.60
CA THR A 231 -9.25 -17.59 -4.56
C THR A 231 -7.79 -17.61 -4.15
N GLU A 232 -7.07 -18.67 -4.53
CA GLU A 232 -5.64 -18.80 -4.29
C GLU A 232 -4.84 -17.71 -5.00
N HIS A 233 -5.33 -17.25 -6.16
CA HIS A 233 -4.78 -16.08 -6.84
C HIS A 233 -4.87 -14.84 -5.96
N ASN A 234 -6.04 -14.51 -5.42
CA ASN A 234 -6.23 -13.34 -4.56
C ASN A 234 -5.40 -13.47 -3.27
N LEU A 235 -5.30 -14.68 -2.71
CA LEU A 235 -4.49 -14.99 -1.54
C LEU A 235 -3.00 -14.71 -1.79
N ILE A 236 -2.47 -15.23 -2.90
CA ILE A 236 -1.07 -14.99 -3.29
C ILE A 236 -0.83 -13.50 -3.54
N MET A 237 -1.74 -12.82 -4.24
CA MET A 237 -1.58 -11.37 -4.48
C MET A 237 -1.58 -10.55 -3.18
N ALA A 238 -2.40 -10.90 -2.19
CA ALA A 238 -2.39 -10.29 -0.87
C ALA A 238 -1.08 -10.55 -0.11
N ILE A 239 -0.60 -11.80 -0.11
CA ILE A 239 0.69 -12.20 0.49
C ILE A 239 1.86 -11.43 -0.14
N LEU A 240 1.87 -11.29 -1.46
CA LEU A 240 2.93 -10.58 -2.18
C LEU A 240 2.89 -9.07 -1.90
N LEU A 241 1.71 -8.48 -1.74
CA LEU A 241 1.58 -7.08 -1.31
C LEU A 241 2.10 -6.86 0.12
N ILE A 242 1.79 -7.78 1.04
CA ILE A 242 2.35 -7.76 2.40
C ILE A 242 3.88 -7.85 2.36
N ALA A 243 4.44 -8.78 1.58
CA ALA A 243 5.89 -8.90 1.42
C ALA A 243 6.53 -7.61 0.88
N ARG A 244 5.88 -6.94 -0.08
CA ARG A 244 6.30 -5.64 -0.61
C ARG A 244 6.31 -4.54 0.45
N LEU A 245 5.25 -4.44 1.24
CA LEU A 245 5.17 -3.45 2.33
C LEU A 245 6.19 -3.73 3.44
N LEU A 246 6.43 -5.01 3.77
CA LEU A 246 7.49 -5.42 4.70
C LEU A 246 8.87 -5.01 4.19
N MET A 247 9.16 -5.24 2.89
CA MET A 247 10.39 -4.76 2.28
C MET A 247 10.54 -3.23 2.36
N LYS A 248 9.46 -2.50 2.07
CA LYS A 248 9.44 -1.03 2.14
C LYS A 248 9.70 -0.52 3.56
N ASN A 249 9.18 -1.21 4.57
CA ASN A 249 9.39 -0.92 5.99
C ASN A 249 10.71 -1.48 6.57
N GLY A 250 11.58 -2.09 5.73
CA GLY A 250 12.85 -2.66 6.16
C GLY A 250 12.75 -3.96 6.94
N GLN A 251 11.57 -4.59 7.01
CA GLN A 251 11.31 -5.88 7.66
C GLN A 251 11.65 -7.04 6.71
N ILE A 252 12.90 -7.08 6.25
CA ILE A 252 13.33 -7.98 5.15
C ILE A 252 13.18 -9.47 5.50
N PRO A 253 13.57 -9.96 6.70
CA PRO A 253 13.40 -11.38 7.03
C PRO A 253 11.94 -11.85 6.95
N GLU A 254 11.00 -11.03 7.40
CA GLU A 254 9.58 -11.34 7.36
C GLU A 254 9.04 -11.34 5.93
N ALA A 255 9.48 -10.39 5.10
CA ALA A 255 9.14 -10.38 3.67
C ALA A 255 9.55 -11.68 2.97
N LYS A 256 10.74 -12.20 3.27
CA LYS A 256 11.23 -13.48 2.74
C LYS A 256 10.31 -14.65 3.10
N TRP A 257 9.80 -14.65 4.33
CA TRP A 257 8.89 -15.68 4.82
C TRP A 257 7.59 -15.68 4.01
N TYR A 258 6.95 -14.52 3.83
CA TYR A 258 5.73 -14.40 3.00
C TYR A 258 5.95 -14.81 1.54
N ILE A 259 7.08 -14.43 0.92
CA ILE A 259 7.44 -14.90 -0.43
C ILE A 259 7.55 -16.44 -0.47
N SER A 260 8.17 -17.05 0.54
CA SER A 260 8.29 -18.50 0.62
C SER A 260 6.93 -19.19 0.79
N GLN A 261 6.03 -18.62 1.60
CA GLN A 261 4.66 -19.12 1.76
C GLN A 261 3.88 -19.10 0.44
N SER A 262 4.00 -18.04 -0.37
CA SER A 262 3.34 -17.97 -1.68
C SER A 262 3.79 -19.10 -2.62
N ARG A 263 5.07 -19.49 -2.58
CA ARG A 263 5.60 -20.63 -3.37
C ARG A 263 5.09 -21.97 -2.89
N GLU A 264 4.95 -22.14 -1.59
CA GLU A 264 4.41 -23.36 -1.01
C GLU A 264 2.95 -23.58 -1.46
N ILE A 265 2.14 -22.51 -1.51
CA ILE A 265 0.77 -22.55 -2.02
C ILE A 265 0.76 -23.00 -3.49
N ILE A 266 1.58 -22.38 -4.34
CA ILE A 266 1.68 -22.75 -5.77
C ILE A 266 2.09 -24.22 -5.92
N SER A 267 3.10 -24.69 -5.17
CA SER A 267 3.55 -26.08 -5.24
C SER A 267 2.47 -27.08 -4.81
N LYS A 268 1.62 -26.73 -3.85
CA LYS A 268 0.47 -27.54 -3.45
C LYS A 268 -0.57 -27.62 -4.57
N LEU A 269 -0.86 -26.50 -5.25
CA LEU A 269 -1.79 -26.46 -6.40
C LEU A 269 -1.27 -27.28 -7.60
N GLU A 270 0.02 -27.19 -7.91
CA GLU A 270 0.63 -28.00 -8.97
C GLU A 270 0.50 -29.51 -8.68
N LYS A 271 0.69 -29.91 -7.41
CA LYS A 271 0.52 -31.30 -7.00
C LYS A 271 -0.93 -31.76 -7.04
N SER A 272 -1.91 -30.92 -6.70
CA SER A 272 -3.32 -31.30 -6.72
C SER A 272 -3.81 -31.55 -8.15
N ILE A 273 -3.33 -30.78 -9.14
CA ILE A 273 -3.67 -31.00 -10.56
C ILE A 273 -3.24 -32.39 -11.03
N ASN A 274 -2.02 -32.81 -10.70
CA ASN A 274 -1.46 -34.11 -11.12
C ASN A 274 -2.25 -35.31 -10.57
N ILE A 275 -3.00 -35.12 -9.48
CA ILE A 275 -3.80 -36.16 -8.83
C ILE A 275 -5.25 -36.13 -9.33
N SER A 276 -5.76 -34.95 -9.70
CA SER A 276 -7.15 -34.78 -10.08
C SER A 276 -7.47 -35.41 -11.45
N LYS A 277 -8.59 -36.12 -11.56
CA LYS A 277 -9.18 -36.55 -12.83
C LYS A 277 -10.16 -35.51 -13.37
N GLU A 278 -9.81 -34.23 -13.27
CA GLU A 278 -10.67 -33.16 -13.79
C GLU A 278 -10.70 -33.15 -15.33
N SER A 279 -11.74 -32.53 -15.90
CA SER A 279 -11.85 -32.31 -17.33
C SER A 279 -10.68 -31.49 -17.87
N ILE A 280 -10.23 -31.79 -19.08
CA ILE A 280 -9.10 -31.11 -19.76
C ILE A 280 -9.22 -29.58 -19.74
N GLU A 281 -10.43 -29.04 -19.92
CA GLU A 281 -10.68 -27.59 -19.94
C GLU A 281 -10.37 -26.92 -18.59
N LYS A 282 -10.91 -27.45 -17.49
CA LYS A 282 -10.61 -26.96 -16.13
C LYS A 282 -9.12 -27.03 -15.81
N THR A 283 -8.48 -28.13 -16.16
CA THR A 283 -7.02 -28.28 -15.99
C THR A 283 -6.24 -27.17 -16.71
N SER A 284 -6.64 -26.80 -17.94
CA SER A 284 -6.00 -25.72 -18.69
C SER A 284 -6.15 -24.35 -18.02
N GLU A 285 -7.33 -24.04 -17.48
CA GLU A 285 -7.58 -22.79 -16.75
C GLU A 285 -6.72 -22.71 -15.49
N ILE A 286 -6.69 -23.77 -14.67
CA ILE A 286 -5.89 -23.80 -13.44
C ILE A 286 -4.39 -23.68 -13.77
N LEU A 287 -3.91 -24.34 -14.83
CA LEU A 287 -2.51 -24.22 -15.27
C LEU A 287 -2.15 -22.79 -15.71
N SER A 288 -3.07 -22.10 -16.39
CA SER A 288 -2.91 -20.69 -16.74
C SER A 288 -2.79 -19.82 -15.48
N ASP A 289 -3.62 -20.07 -14.48
CA ASP A 289 -3.59 -19.36 -13.19
C ASP A 289 -2.28 -19.60 -12.45
N ILE A 290 -1.84 -20.86 -12.34
CA ILE A 290 -0.55 -21.21 -11.74
C ILE A 290 0.58 -20.46 -12.43
N LYS A 291 0.60 -20.43 -13.76
CA LYS A 291 1.63 -19.70 -14.52
C LYS A 291 1.62 -18.20 -14.16
N ARG A 292 0.44 -17.56 -14.10
CA ARG A 292 0.30 -16.15 -13.70
C ARG A 292 0.80 -15.91 -12.27
N MET A 293 0.44 -16.78 -11.34
CA MET A 293 0.87 -16.68 -9.95
C MET A 293 2.38 -16.85 -9.81
N THR A 294 2.97 -17.84 -10.49
CA THR A 294 4.42 -18.07 -10.50
C THR A 294 5.17 -16.85 -11.03
N MET A 295 4.70 -16.24 -12.12
CA MET A 295 5.28 -14.99 -12.63
C MET A 295 5.25 -13.86 -11.60
N SER A 296 4.10 -13.64 -10.94
CA SER A 296 3.98 -12.61 -9.90
C SER A 296 4.91 -12.86 -8.71
N VAL A 297 5.05 -14.12 -8.27
CA VAL A 297 5.96 -14.49 -7.18
C VAL A 297 7.42 -14.28 -7.57
N ASP A 298 7.80 -14.66 -8.79
CA ASP A 298 9.16 -14.47 -9.30
C ASP A 298 9.50 -12.99 -9.46
N ASP A 299 8.57 -12.16 -9.92
CA ASP A 299 8.75 -10.71 -9.98
C ASP A 299 9.06 -10.12 -8.60
N VAL A 300 8.29 -10.51 -7.57
CA VAL A 300 8.51 -10.02 -6.20
C VAL A 300 9.81 -10.57 -5.62
N ARG A 301 10.17 -11.83 -5.92
CA ARG A 301 11.44 -12.42 -5.51
C ARG A 301 12.63 -11.67 -6.12
N ASN A 302 12.57 -11.34 -7.40
CA ASN A 302 13.64 -10.59 -8.07
C ASN A 302 13.83 -9.20 -7.43
N ILE A 303 12.71 -8.53 -7.08
CA ILE A 303 12.77 -7.27 -6.31
C ILE A 303 13.39 -7.50 -4.93
N PHE A 304 13.00 -8.58 -4.25
CA PHE A 304 13.53 -8.95 -2.94
C PHE A 304 15.04 -9.20 -2.96
N GLU A 305 15.55 -9.94 -3.93
CA GLU A 305 16.98 -10.26 -4.05
C GLU A 305 17.82 -8.99 -4.20
N ASN A 306 17.36 -8.03 -5.01
CA ASN A 306 17.99 -6.72 -5.15
C ASN A 306 17.98 -5.93 -3.83
N TYR A 307 16.85 -5.92 -3.12
CA TYR A 307 16.74 -5.26 -1.81
C TYR A 307 17.59 -5.94 -0.74
N TRP A 308 17.63 -7.26 -0.72
CA TRP A 308 18.44 -8.07 0.19
C TRP A 308 19.92 -7.75 0.02
N ALA A 309 20.42 -7.69 -1.21
CA ALA A 309 21.81 -7.36 -1.49
C ALA A 309 22.21 -5.96 -0.96
N LEU A 310 21.32 -4.96 -1.15
CA LEU A 310 21.53 -3.61 -0.61
C LEU A 310 21.47 -3.59 0.92
N TYR A 311 20.53 -4.31 1.52
CA TYR A 311 20.39 -4.45 2.96
C TYR A 311 21.64 -5.11 3.58
N GLU A 312 22.08 -6.23 3.02
CA GLU A 312 23.28 -6.96 3.43
C GLU A 312 24.53 -6.09 3.37
N LYS A 313 24.72 -5.35 2.26
CA LYS A 313 25.83 -4.41 2.13
C LYS A 313 25.84 -3.37 3.25
N LYS A 314 24.69 -2.76 3.57
CA LYS A 314 24.54 -1.78 4.66
C LYS A 314 24.82 -2.40 6.03
N GLN A 315 24.32 -3.61 6.28
CA GLN A 315 24.54 -4.33 7.53
C GLN A 315 26.01 -4.70 7.73
N LEU A 316 26.69 -5.17 6.67
CA LEU A 316 28.13 -5.46 6.71
C LEU A 316 28.95 -4.20 6.94
N GLU A 317 28.61 -3.08 6.31
CA GLU A 317 29.27 -1.79 6.54
C GLU A 317 29.11 -1.31 7.99
N LYS A 318 27.87 -1.34 8.50
CA LYS A 318 27.57 -1.03 9.91
C LYS A 318 28.38 -1.93 10.85
N GLY A 319 28.40 -3.24 10.59
CA GLY A 319 29.15 -4.21 11.36
C GLY A 319 30.66 -3.93 11.34
N ARG A 320 31.25 -3.63 10.18
CA ARG A 320 32.67 -3.25 10.06
C ARG A 320 33.00 -1.99 10.86
N ASN A 321 32.10 -1.01 10.90
CA ASN A 321 32.29 0.19 11.72
C ASN A 321 32.27 -0.13 13.22
N ILE A 322 31.39 -1.03 13.66
CA ILE A 322 31.39 -1.55 15.05
C ILE A 322 32.70 -2.29 15.36
N LEU A 323 33.19 -3.14 14.44
CA LEU A 323 34.45 -3.87 14.62
C LEU A 323 35.64 -2.94 14.83
N LYS A 324 35.70 -1.80 14.14
CA LYS A 324 36.76 -0.79 14.33
C LYS A 324 36.80 -0.25 15.77
N ILE A 325 35.63 -0.08 16.40
CA ILE A 325 35.49 0.43 17.77
C ILE A 325 35.88 -0.65 18.81
N TYR A 326 35.50 -1.90 18.56
CA TYR A 326 35.63 -3.00 19.54
C TYR A 326 36.74 -4.01 19.20
N LYS A 327 37.76 -3.62 18.42
CA LYS A 327 38.81 -4.50 17.87
C LYS A 327 39.57 -5.37 18.89
N ASN A 328 39.61 -4.96 20.16
CA ASN A 328 40.36 -5.63 21.23
C ASN A 328 39.49 -6.57 22.10
N LYS A 329 38.19 -6.73 21.79
CA LYS A 329 37.30 -7.61 22.55
C LYS A 329 37.39 -9.06 22.04
N PRO A 330 37.13 -10.07 22.89
CA PRO A 330 37.02 -11.46 22.45
C PRO A 330 35.95 -11.63 21.36
N PRO A 331 36.14 -12.53 20.38
CA PRO A 331 35.20 -12.74 19.27
C PRO A 331 33.76 -12.96 19.71
N GLU A 332 33.54 -13.73 20.78
CA GLU A 332 32.22 -14.02 21.36
C GLU A 332 31.53 -12.72 21.78
N LYS A 333 32.27 -11.85 22.47
CA LYS A 333 31.75 -10.56 22.93
C LYS A 333 31.44 -9.63 21.76
N ILE A 334 32.26 -9.67 20.70
CA ILE A 334 31.98 -8.91 19.48
C ILE A 334 30.69 -9.40 18.81
N ARG A 335 30.46 -10.73 18.72
CA ARG A 335 29.22 -11.27 18.16
C ARG A 335 27.99 -10.81 18.95
N GLU A 336 28.04 -10.85 20.28
CA GLU A 336 26.98 -10.31 21.14
C GLU A 336 26.72 -8.83 20.87
N ILE A 337 27.78 -8.01 20.73
CA ILE A 337 27.65 -6.58 20.42
C ILE A 337 27.00 -6.38 19.05
N LEU A 338 27.39 -7.14 18.03
CA LEU A 338 26.81 -7.04 16.69
C LEU A 338 25.32 -7.42 16.71
N LEU A 339 24.94 -8.51 17.40
CA LEU A 339 23.55 -8.93 17.56
C LEU A 339 22.73 -7.88 18.33
N ALA A 340 23.27 -7.31 19.41
CA ALA A 340 22.64 -6.23 20.15
C ALA A 340 22.42 -4.96 19.29
N ASN A 341 23.26 -4.77 18.27
CA ASN A 341 23.12 -3.71 17.27
C ASN A 341 22.23 -4.09 16.08
N LYS A 342 21.46 -5.17 16.18
CA LYS A 342 20.54 -5.67 15.15
C LYS A 342 21.24 -5.99 13.83
N ILE A 343 22.48 -6.48 13.87
CA ILE A 343 23.12 -7.11 12.71
C ILE A 343 22.56 -8.53 12.57
N GLU A 344 22.18 -8.91 11.36
CA GLU A 344 21.65 -10.24 11.07
C GLU A 344 22.61 -11.35 11.49
N HIS A 345 22.07 -12.42 12.08
CA HIS A 345 22.85 -13.51 12.65
C HIS A 345 23.84 -14.12 11.65
N ASN A 346 23.41 -14.41 10.42
CA ASN A 346 24.30 -14.95 9.38
C ASN A 346 25.46 -13.99 9.04
N LEU A 347 25.21 -12.67 8.98
CA LEU A 347 26.23 -11.66 8.70
C LEU A 347 27.21 -11.48 9.86
N VAL A 348 26.77 -11.73 11.11
CA VAL A 348 27.67 -11.74 12.27
C VAL A 348 28.77 -12.78 12.11
N TYR A 349 28.44 -13.99 11.60
CA TYR A 349 29.45 -15.02 11.36
C TYR A 349 30.32 -14.74 10.13
N THR A 350 29.82 -14.00 9.15
CA THR A 350 30.65 -13.47 8.05
C THR A 350 31.66 -12.45 8.56
N LEU A 351 31.26 -11.60 9.51
CA LEU A 351 32.11 -10.54 10.08
C LEU A 351 33.10 -11.07 11.12
N VAL A 352 32.69 -12.05 11.93
CA VAL A 352 33.48 -12.64 13.02
C VAL A 352 33.34 -14.16 12.96
N PRO A 353 34.09 -14.84 12.08
CA PRO A 353 34.02 -16.30 11.91
C PRO A 353 34.24 -17.02 13.24
N ALA A 354 33.60 -18.19 13.40
CA ALA A 354 33.90 -19.07 14.52
C ALA A 354 35.40 -19.38 14.53
N GLN A 355 36.06 -19.29 15.70
CA GLN A 355 37.39 -19.86 15.82
C GLN A 355 37.22 -21.36 15.62
N VAL A 356 37.57 -21.84 14.43
CA VAL A 356 37.68 -23.27 14.21
C VAL A 356 38.82 -23.69 15.11
N HIS A 357 38.50 -24.26 16.28
CA HIS A 357 39.48 -25.00 17.06
C HIS A 357 40.04 -26.00 16.06
N LYS A 358 41.28 -25.75 15.59
CA LYS A 358 42.02 -26.74 14.80
C LYS A 358 42.07 -27.93 15.74
N LYS A 359 41.15 -28.90 15.55
CA LYS A 359 41.23 -30.20 16.21
C LYS A 359 42.65 -30.63 15.91
N GLY A 360 43.48 -30.68 16.96
CA GLY A 360 44.91 -30.95 16.82
C GLY A 360 45.03 -32.11 15.86
N GLY A 361 45.60 -31.85 14.68
CA GLY A 361 45.72 -32.88 13.67
C GLY A 361 46.40 -34.06 14.34
N ILE A 362 45.80 -35.24 14.20
CA ILE A 362 46.34 -36.53 14.68
C ILE A 362 47.79 -36.76 14.20
N PHE A 363 48.29 -35.94 13.26
CA PHE A 363 49.67 -35.92 12.77
C PHE A 363 50.69 -35.14 13.61
N SER A 364 50.33 -34.61 14.79
CA SER A 364 51.33 -34.02 15.72
C SER A 364 52.02 -35.03 16.64
N PHE A 365 51.78 -36.34 16.47
CA PHE A 365 52.38 -37.41 17.27
C PHE A 365 53.62 -38.09 16.66
N PHE A 366 54.15 -37.58 15.54
CA PHE A 366 55.39 -38.11 14.93
C PHE A 366 56.46 -37.01 14.78
N SER A 367 56.87 -36.40 15.89
CA SER A 367 58.02 -35.50 15.95
C SER A 367 58.75 -35.68 17.27
#